data_AF-Q1IXQ1-F1
#
_entry.id   AF-Q1IXQ1-F1
#
_cell.length_a   1.000
_cell.length_b   1.000
_cell.length_c   1.000
_cell.angle_alpha   90.00
_cell.angle_beta   90.00
_cell.angle_gamma   90.00
#
_symmetry.space_group_name_H-M   'P 1'
#
loop_
_entity.id
_entity.type
_entity.pdbx_description
1 polymer ?
#
loop_
_entity_poly.entity_id
_entity_poly.type
_entity_poly.pdbx_seq_one_letter_code
_entity_poly.pdbx_strand_id
1 'polypeptide(L)'
;MLSALLAPGLLGCGPRGKADLTAQVLFTASGSYDAQADVRDRLGGGLRRVEWTRRPPLPARAVTVRYDGNNRTLAWDMRVQAPQFSARQLAGEDARPVSTPQGKGLRPGGGRLEDVLILPTPGGLRLLTRGYAAQEEPGLLGAFRH
;
A
#
# COMPACT_ATOMS: atom_id res chain seq x y z
N MET A 1 25.55 42.75 -37.88
CA MET A 1 25.42 41.33 -37.54
C MET A 1 25.88 41.11 -36.11
N LEU A 2 24.97 40.90 -35.16
CA LEU A 2 24.79 39.64 -34.43
C LEU A 2 23.82 39.90 -33.27
N SER A 3 22.84 39.03 -33.17
CA SER A 3 21.62 39.14 -32.39
C SER A 3 21.83 38.97 -30.88
N ALA A 4 20.88 39.56 -30.14
CA ALA A 4 20.57 39.38 -28.73
C ALA A 4 20.53 37.91 -28.26
N LEU A 5 20.68 37.70 -26.94
CA LEU A 5 19.68 36.98 -26.13
C LEU A 5 19.99 37.12 -24.62
N LEU A 6 19.25 38.02 -23.99
CA LEU A 6 18.85 37.94 -22.58
C LEU A 6 17.74 36.88 -22.48
N ALA A 7 17.87 35.92 -21.57
CA ALA A 7 16.74 35.21 -20.99
C ALA A 7 17.08 34.75 -19.56
N PRO A 8 16.53 35.38 -18.52
CA PRO A 8 16.56 34.88 -17.16
C PRO A 8 15.41 33.88 -16.94
N GLY A 9 15.64 32.89 -16.07
CA GLY A 9 14.59 32.21 -15.33
C GLY A 9 13.98 30.97 -15.97
N LEU A 10 14.31 29.81 -15.39
CA LEU A 10 13.30 28.79 -15.07
C LEU A 10 13.53 28.32 -13.63
N LEU A 11 13.04 29.13 -12.70
CA LEU A 11 12.50 28.60 -11.45
C LEU A 11 11.31 27.73 -11.83
N GLY A 12 11.48 26.42 -11.68
CA GLY A 12 10.44 25.43 -11.94
C GLY A 12 10.52 24.25 -11.00
N CYS A 13 10.96 24.47 -9.75
CA CYS A 13 10.58 23.57 -8.65
C CYS A 13 9.08 23.74 -8.41
N GLY A 14 8.27 23.13 -9.26
CA GLY A 14 6.85 22.94 -8.97
C GLY A 14 6.72 22.18 -7.65
N PRO A 15 5.64 22.40 -6.89
CA PRO A 15 5.41 21.66 -5.65
C PRO A 15 5.49 20.17 -6.01
N ARG A 16 6.38 19.42 -5.35
CA ARG A 16 6.42 17.95 -5.48
C ARG A 16 4.99 17.49 -5.27
N GLY A 17 4.33 17.11 -6.36
CA GLY A 17 2.94 16.68 -6.34
C GLY A 17 2.81 15.67 -5.21
N LYS A 18 1.79 15.83 -4.38
CA LYS A 18 1.49 14.96 -3.24
C LYS A 18 1.75 13.52 -3.70
N ALA A 19 2.75 12.86 -3.10
CA ALA A 19 3.22 11.57 -3.58
C ALA A 19 2.00 10.65 -3.75
N ASP A 20 1.91 10.00 -4.92
CA ASP A 20 0.80 9.11 -5.26
C ASP A 20 0.78 7.95 -4.25
N LEU A 21 -0.06 8.08 -3.23
CA LEU A 21 -0.15 7.15 -2.11
C LEU A 21 -0.46 5.74 -2.61
N THR A 22 -1.31 5.61 -3.62
CA THR A 22 -1.66 4.34 -4.24
C THR A 22 -0.43 3.71 -4.90
N ALA A 23 0.34 4.49 -5.67
CA ALA A 23 1.59 3.99 -6.25
C ALA A 23 2.59 3.58 -5.16
N GLN A 24 2.71 4.38 -4.10
CA GLN A 24 3.64 4.12 -3.01
C GLN A 24 3.29 2.82 -2.25
N VAL A 25 2.00 2.56 -2.02
CA VAL A 25 1.50 1.29 -1.47
C VAL A 25 1.86 0.13 -2.39
N LEU A 26 1.60 0.24 -3.69
CA LEU A 26 1.88 -0.85 -4.64
C LEU A 26 3.37 -1.12 -4.80
N PHE A 27 4.22 -0.09 -4.84
CA PHE A 27 5.68 -0.25 -4.88
C PHE A 27 6.22 -0.85 -3.58
N THR A 28 5.64 -0.50 -2.44
CA THR A 28 5.97 -1.14 -1.15
C THR A 28 5.58 -2.61 -1.15
N ALA A 29 4.35 -2.93 -1.58
CA ALA A 29 3.85 -4.29 -1.64
C ALA A 29 4.67 -5.16 -2.61
N SER A 30 5.05 -4.63 -3.78
CA SER A 30 5.83 -5.35 -4.80
C SER A 30 7.31 -5.50 -4.48
N GLY A 31 7.81 -4.75 -3.50
CA GLY A 31 9.17 -4.90 -2.95
C GLY A 31 10.20 -3.92 -3.47
N SER A 32 9.78 -2.80 -4.08
CA SER A 32 10.69 -1.76 -4.55
C SER A 32 11.58 -1.17 -3.44
N TYR A 33 11.18 -1.30 -2.17
CA TYR A 33 11.90 -0.76 -1.01
C TYR A 33 12.55 -1.84 -0.12
N ASP A 34 12.52 -3.11 -0.52
CA ASP A 34 12.99 -4.24 0.32
C ASP A 34 14.46 -4.14 0.72
N ALA A 35 15.30 -3.59 -0.16
CA ALA A 35 16.73 -3.40 0.12
C ALA A 35 16.99 -2.45 1.30
N GLN A 36 16.00 -1.62 1.65
CA GLN A 36 16.07 -0.63 2.73
C GLN A 36 15.33 -1.11 4.00
N ALA A 37 14.83 -2.35 4.00
CA ALA A 37 14.10 -2.89 5.14
C ALA A 37 14.99 -3.15 6.34
N ASP A 38 14.39 -3.05 7.52
CA ASP A 38 15.05 -3.35 8.78
C ASP A 38 15.11 -4.86 9.04
N VAL A 39 14.05 -5.56 8.62
CA VAL A 39 13.91 -7.01 8.80
C VAL A 39 13.41 -7.64 7.52
N ARG A 40 13.95 -8.83 7.20
CA ARG A 40 13.56 -9.66 6.06
C ARG A 40 13.60 -11.13 6.47
N ASP A 41 12.44 -11.76 6.60
CA ASP A 41 12.31 -13.13 7.12
C ASP A 41 11.59 -14.07 6.15
N ARG A 42 11.80 -15.37 6.38
CA ARG A 42 11.00 -16.45 5.80
C ARG A 42 10.11 -17.00 6.91
N LEU A 43 8.79 -17.03 6.68
CA LEU A 43 7.81 -17.47 7.68
C LEU A 43 7.43 -18.95 7.55
N GLY A 44 7.94 -19.64 6.52
CA GLY A 44 7.51 -20.99 6.15
C GLY A 44 6.39 -20.97 5.11
N GLY A 45 6.10 -22.12 4.48
CA GLY A 45 5.02 -22.24 3.49
C GLY A 45 5.17 -21.35 2.24
N GLY A 46 6.39 -20.91 1.91
CA GLY A 46 6.63 -19.95 0.82
C GLY A 46 6.39 -18.49 1.20
N LEU A 47 5.82 -18.21 2.39
CA LEU A 47 5.61 -16.85 2.87
C LEU A 47 6.90 -16.18 3.32
N ARG A 48 6.96 -14.89 3.06
CA ARG A 48 8.05 -13.99 3.45
C ARG A 48 7.49 -12.77 4.16
N ARG A 49 8.33 -12.15 4.99
CA ARG A 49 8.03 -10.91 5.72
C ARG A 49 9.13 -9.89 5.46
N VAL A 50 8.72 -8.64 5.25
CA VAL A 50 9.63 -7.49 5.22
C VAL A 50 9.06 -6.40 6.12
N GLU A 51 9.90 -5.75 6.91
CA GLU A 51 9.50 -4.74 7.88
C GLU A 51 10.38 -3.49 7.82
N TRP A 52 9.74 -2.34 7.91
CA TRP A 52 10.37 -1.02 8.01
C TRP A 52 9.80 -0.29 9.23
N THR A 53 10.66 0.03 10.18
CA THR A 53 10.37 0.77 11.43
C THR A 53 11.20 2.04 11.55
N ARG A 54 12.42 2.07 11.00
CA ARG A 54 13.31 3.25 11.04
C ARG A 54 13.02 4.25 9.93
N ARG A 55 12.79 3.76 8.71
CA ARG A 55 12.48 4.57 7.52
C ARG A 55 11.37 3.90 6.71
N PRO A 56 10.11 3.97 7.16
CA PRO A 56 9.01 3.33 6.47
C PRO A 56 8.79 3.94 5.07
N PRO A 57 8.48 3.12 4.04
CA PRO A 57 8.24 3.62 2.69
C PRO A 57 6.88 4.29 2.53
N LEU A 58 6.03 4.26 3.57
CA LEU A 58 4.76 4.99 3.64
C LEU A 58 4.83 6.01 4.80
N PRO A 59 4.05 7.12 4.75
CA PRO A 59 3.99 8.08 5.84
C PRO A 59 3.24 7.46 7.05
N ALA A 60 3.99 6.72 7.86
CA ALA A 60 3.53 5.89 8.96
C ALA A 60 4.67 5.67 9.96
N ARG A 61 4.36 5.13 11.14
CA ARG A 61 5.39 4.74 12.13
C ARG A 61 6.13 3.47 11.72
N ALA A 62 5.41 2.50 11.15
CA ALA A 62 5.99 1.25 10.68
C ALA A 62 5.14 0.66 9.55
N VAL A 63 5.78 -0.10 8.68
CA VAL A 63 5.13 -0.90 7.63
C VAL A 63 5.68 -2.32 7.69
N THR A 64 4.79 -3.29 7.63
CA THR A 64 5.16 -4.71 7.47
C THR A 64 4.43 -5.26 6.27
N VAL A 65 5.12 -5.98 5.40
CA VAL A 65 4.50 -6.72 4.28
C VAL A 65 4.77 -8.20 4.46
N ARG A 66 3.71 -9.00 4.48
CA ARG A 66 3.75 -10.46 4.31
C ARG A 66 3.33 -10.80 2.88
N TYR A 67 4.03 -11.70 2.22
CA TYR A 67 3.73 -12.03 0.83
C TYR A 67 4.13 -13.45 0.47
N ASP A 68 3.48 -14.00 -0.54
CA ASP A 68 3.87 -15.25 -1.20
C ASP A 68 5.15 -15.01 -2.03
N GLY A 69 6.22 -15.73 -1.71
CA GLY A 69 7.51 -15.61 -2.39
C GLY A 69 7.49 -15.97 -3.88
N ASN A 70 6.49 -16.75 -4.33
CA ASN A 70 6.31 -17.14 -5.73
C ASN A 70 5.32 -16.23 -6.47
N ASN A 71 4.47 -15.50 -5.75
CA ASN A 71 3.42 -14.69 -6.36
C ASN A 71 3.14 -13.37 -5.60
N ARG A 72 4.21 -12.62 -5.36
CA ARG A 72 4.18 -11.41 -4.54
C ARG A 72 3.19 -10.35 -5.02
N THR A 73 3.02 -10.17 -6.33
CA THR A 73 2.13 -9.13 -6.87
C THR A 73 0.65 -9.41 -6.62
N LEU A 74 0.28 -10.69 -6.53
CA LEU A 74 -1.12 -11.12 -6.38
C LEU A 74 -1.47 -11.53 -4.94
N ALA A 75 -0.51 -11.95 -4.13
CA ALA A 75 -0.74 -12.45 -2.78
C ALA A 75 0.15 -11.73 -1.74
N TRP A 76 -0.40 -10.67 -1.15
CA TRP A 76 0.25 -9.94 -0.06
C TRP A 76 -0.74 -9.36 0.96
N ASP A 77 -0.23 -9.18 2.18
CA ASP A 77 -0.82 -8.49 3.32
C ASP A 77 0.16 -7.40 3.77
N MET A 78 -0.33 -6.19 3.96
CA MET A 78 0.43 -5.05 4.45
C MET A 78 -0.22 -4.49 5.69
N ARG A 79 0.55 -4.36 6.76
CA ARG A 79 0.16 -3.65 7.98
C ARG A 79 0.88 -2.31 8.01
N VAL A 80 0.11 -1.25 8.21
CA VAL A 80 0.59 0.13 8.31
C VAL A 80 0.23 0.65 9.69
N GLN A 81 1.24 0.86 10.54
CA GLN A 81 1.05 1.32 11.91
C GLN A 81 1.11 2.85 12.01
N ALA A 82 0.13 3.45 12.69
CA ALA A 82 -0.02 4.90 12.85
C ALA A 82 0.16 5.67 11.52
N PRO A 83 -0.63 5.37 10.48
CA PRO A 83 -0.55 6.08 9.21
C PRO A 83 -0.96 7.54 9.37
N GLN A 84 -0.32 8.42 8.61
CA GLN A 84 -0.70 9.83 8.47
C GLN A 84 -1.78 10.03 7.39
N PHE A 85 -2.45 8.95 6.98
CA PHE A 85 -3.54 8.92 6.01
C PHE A 85 -4.63 7.97 6.50
N SER A 86 -5.87 8.21 6.06
CA SER A 86 -7.02 7.39 6.41
C SER A 86 -7.30 6.26 5.41
N ALA A 87 -8.06 5.25 5.84
CA ALA A 87 -8.56 4.21 4.95
C ALA A 87 -9.33 4.80 3.76
N ARG A 88 -10.13 5.84 3.99
CA ARG A 88 -10.92 6.52 2.94
C ARG A 88 -10.04 7.22 1.92
N GLN A 89 -9.03 7.95 2.38
CA GLN A 89 -8.07 8.64 1.50
C GLN A 89 -7.33 7.66 0.58
N LEU A 90 -7.03 6.46 1.07
CA LEU A 90 -6.42 5.40 0.26
C LEU A 90 -7.42 4.71 -0.67
N ALA A 91 -8.63 4.42 -0.16
CA ALA A 91 -9.62 3.64 -0.90
C ALA A 91 -10.31 4.43 -2.03
N GLY A 92 -10.26 5.77 -1.96
CA GLY A 92 -10.97 6.66 -2.87
C GLY A 92 -12.40 6.98 -2.41
N GLU A 93 -13.01 7.98 -3.05
CA GLU A 93 -14.36 8.46 -2.72
C GLU A 93 -15.43 7.41 -3.03
N ASP A 94 -15.27 6.67 -4.13
CA ASP A 94 -16.19 5.59 -4.55
C ASP A 94 -16.02 4.29 -3.75
N ALA A 95 -15.25 4.32 -2.67
CA ALA A 95 -14.98 3.15 -1.85
C ALA A 95 -16.23 2.65 -1.12
N ARG A 96 -16.52 1.37 -1.30
CA ARG A 96 -17.68 0.70 -0.72
C ARG A 96 -17.36 0.17 0.67
N PRO A 97 -18.23 0.38 1.67
CA PRO A 97 -18.09 -0.26 2.96
C PRO A 97 -18.35 -1.76 2.85
N VAL A 98 -17.57 -2.56 3.57
CA VAL A 98 -17.76 -4.01 3.68
C VAL A 98 -17.74 -4.44 5.14
N SER A 99 -18.42 -5.54 5.45
CA SER A 99 -18.36 -6.18 6.76
C SER A 99 -17.57 -7.47 6.64
N THR A 100 -16.67 -7.69 7.60
CA THR A 100 -15.82 -8.87 7.66
C THR A 100 -15.88 -9.47 9.07
N PRO A 101 -15.47 -10.73 9.26
CA PRO A 101 -15.27 -11.28 10.61
C PRO A 101 -14.31 -10.45 11.50
N GLN A 102 -13.45 -9.62 10.89
CA GLN A 102 -12.48 -8.76 11.57
C GLN A 102 -12.99 -7.32 11.77
N GLY A 103 -14.26 -7.05 11.44
CA GLY A 103 -14.87 -5.73 11.56
C GLY A 103 -15.19 -5.08 10.21
N LYS A 104 -15.46 -3.78 10.25
CA LYS A 104 -15.79 -2.99 9.06
C LYS A 104 -14.53 -2.67 8.26
N GLY A 105 -14.65 -2.69 6.93
CA GLY A 105 -13.59 -2.38 5.99
C GLY A 105 -14.07 -1.54 4.82
N LEU A 106 -13.15 -1.24 3.92
CA LEU A 106 -13.41 -0.56 2.65
C LEU A 106 -12.87 -1.41 1.49
N ARG A 107 -13.64 -1.40 0.40
CA ARG A 107 -13.24 -1.88 -0.92
C ARG A 107 -13.17 -0.68 -1.86
N PRO A 108 -12.02 -0.41 -2.49
CA PRO A 108 -11.94 0.63 -3.52
C PRO A 108 -12.96 0.38 -4.63
N GLY A 109 -13.61 1.44 -5.11
CA GLY A 109 -14.64 1.36 -6.15
C GLY A 109 -14.09 1.08 -7.56
N GLY A 110 -12.77 1.11 -7.73
CA GLY A 110 -12.04 0.84 -8.96
C GLY A 110 -10.56 1.24 -8.86
N GLY A 111 -9.83 1.15 -9.98
CA GLY A 111 -8.44 1.57 -10.08
C GLY A 111 -7.43 0.55 -9.57
N ARG A 112 -6.17 0.95 -9.36
CA ARG A 112 -5.07 0.00 -9.11
C ARG A 112 -5.15 -0.79 -7.79
N LEU A 113 -6.05 -0.42 -6.88
CA LEU A 113 -6.30 -1.14 -5.62
C LEU A 113 -7.67 -1.84 -5.62
N GLU A 114 -8.32 -1.97 -6.77
CA GLU A 114 -9.66 -2.55 -6.90
C GLU A 114 -9.79 -3.97 -6.39
N ASP A 115 -8.70 -4.72 -6.16
CA ASP A 115 -8.69 -6.06 -5.55
C ASP A 115 -8.03 -6.12 -4.17
N VAL A 116 -7.94 -4.97 -3.51
CA VAL A 116 -7.44 -4.83 -2.14
C VAL A 116 -8.61 -4.59 -1.18
N LEU A 117 -8.57 -5.25 -0.03
CA LEU A 117 -9.42 -4.99 1.12
C LEU A 117 -8.65 -4.13 2.12
N ILE A 118 -9.23 -3.01 2.53
CA ILE A 118 -8.63 -2.06 3.48
C ILE A 118 -9.41 -2.14 4.79
N LEU A 119 -8.75 -2.62 5.84
CA LEU A 119 -9.31 -2.82 7.18
C LEU A 119 -8.67 -1.83 8.15
N PRO A 120 -9.45 -0.90 8.73
CA PRO A 120 -9.03 -0.19 9.93
C PRO A 120 -8.73 -1.16 11.07
N THR A 121 -7.68 -0.87 11.82
CA THR A 121 -7.29 -1.60 13.04
C THR A 121 -7.10 -0.57 14.17
N PRO A 122 -7.11 -0.98 15.45
CA PRO A 122 -6.94 -0.04 16.56
C PRO A 122 -5.68 0.84 16.48
N GLY A 123 -4.62 0.36 15.81
CA GLY A 123 -3.33 1.05 15.69
C GLY A 123 -2.97 1.50 14.27
N GLY A 124 -3.86 1.39 13.30
CA GLY A 124 -3.55 1.75 11.91
C GLY A 124 -4.41 1.04 10.88
N LEU A 125 -3.80 0.63 9.77
CA LEU A 125 -4.48 -0.01 8.65
C LEU A 125 -3.88 -1.36 8.33
N ARG A 126 -4.73 -2.28 7.87
CA ARG A 126 -4.35 -3.53 7.24
C ARG A 126 -4.90 -3.54 5.83
N LEU A 127 -4.05 -3.83 4.85
CA LEU A 127 -4.39 -3.92 3.44
C LEU A 127 -4.05 -5.33 3.01
N LEU A 128 -4.94 -6.02 2.31
CA LEU A 128 -4.63 -7.34 1.78
C LEU A 128 -5.28 -7.57 0.43
N THR A 129 -4.61 -8.33 -0.42
CA THR A 129 -5.20 -8.74 -1.70
C THR A 129 -6.18 -9.88 -1.51
N ARG A 130 -7.06 -10.04 -2.50
CA ARG A 130 -7.89 -11.24 -2.62
C ARG A 130 -7.05 -12.53 -2.66
N GLY A 131 -5.89 -12.50 -3.32
CA GLY A 131 -4.98 -13.65 -3.40
C GLY A 131 -4.45 -14.08 -2.04
N TYR A 132 -4.03 -13.11 -1.20
CA TYR A 132 -3.60 -13.42 0.16
C TYR A 132 -4.75 -13.98 1.01
N ALA A 133 -5.94 -13.36 0.93
CA ALA A 133 -7.13 -13.88 1.61
C ALA A 133 -7.46 -15.32 1.19
N ALA A 134 -7.32 -15.67 -0.09
CA ALA A 134 -7.60 -17.03 -0.56
C ALA A 134 -6.66 -18.09 0.04
N GLN A 135 -5.39 -17.73 0.23
CA GLN A 135 -4.36 -18.64 0.73
C GLN A 135 -4.38 -18.73 2.27
N GLU A 136 -4.42 -17.58 2.94
CA GLU A 136 -4.11 -17.48 4.38
C GLU A 136 -5.33 -17.20 5.25
N GLU A 137 -6.35 -16.50 4.72
CA GLU A 137 -7.48 -16.02 5.51
C GLU A 137 -8.81 -16.13 4.74
N PRO A 138 -9.25 -17.35 4.37
CA PRO A 138 -10.38 -17.56 3.46
C PRO A 138 -11.70 -16.98 3.98
N GLY A 139 -11.84 -16.79 5.30
CA GLY A 139 -12.99 -16.10 5.90
C GLY A 139 -13.17 -14.65 5.45
N LEU A 140 -12.15 -14.01 4.89
CA LEU A 140 -12.23 -12.65 4.33
C LEU A 140 -12.70 -12.62 2.88
N LEU A 141 -12.76 -13.76 2.17
CA LEU A 141 -13.10 -13.79 0.74
C LEU A 141 -14.49 -13.21 0.44
N GLY A 142 -15.44 -13.34 1.37
CA GLY A 142 -16.77 -12.75 1.22
C GLY A 142 -16.74 -11.23 1.04
N ALA A 143 -15.75 -10.54 1.61
CA ALA A 143 -15.60 -9.09 1.53
C ALA A 143 -15.11 -8.59 0.16
N PHE A 144 -14.64 -9.50 -0.71
CA PHE A 144 -14.23 -9.19 -2.08
C PHE A 144 -15.35 -9.49 -3.09
N ARG A 145 -16.48 -10.05 -2.65
CA ARG A 145 -17.61 -10.35 -3.52
C ARG A 145 -18.45 -9.09 -3.75
N HIS A 146 -18.89 -8.95 -4.99
CA HIS A 146 -19.95 -8.05 -5.43
C HIS A 146 -21.05 -8.91 -6.01
#